data_AF-A0A352IRU1-F1
#
_entry.id   AF-A0A352IRU1-F1
#
_cell.length_a   1.000
_cell.length_b   1.000
_cell.length_c   1.000
_cell.angle_alpha   90.00
_cell.angle_beta   90.00
_cell.angle_gamma   90.00
#
_symmetry.space_group_name_H-M   'P 1'
#
loop_
_entity.id
_entity.type
_entity.pdbx_description
1 polymer ?
#
loop_
_entity_poly.entity_id
_entity_poly.type
_entity_poly.pdbx_seq_one_letter_code
_entity_poly.pdbx_strand_id
1 'polypeptide(L)' 'GQGRVPSGASTGTREALEKRDCDDRRYNGKGVLQAVRCVNECIAPALEGRVVFDQLVM' A
#
# COMPACT_ATOMS: atom_id res chain seq x y z
N GLY A 1 -5.22 12.78 8.49
CA GLY A 1 -3.82 13.07 8.11
C GLY A 1 -3.57 12.59 6.69
N GLN A 2 -2.43 12.96 6.10
CA GLN A 2 -2.02 12.48 4.77
C GLN A 2 -0.63 11.83 4.88
N GLY A 3 -0.49 10.63 4.30
CA GLY A 3 0.76 9.89 4.23
C GLY A 3 1.09 9.49 2.79
N ARG A 4 2.37 9.45 2.45
CA ARG A 4 2.87 8.95 1.16
C ARG A 4 3.93 7.89 1.44
N VAL A 5 3.87 6.78 0.71
CA VAL A 5 4.77 5.63 0.91
C VAL A 5 5.87 5.66 -0.16
N PRO A 6 7.16 5.65 0.21
CA PRO A 6 8.26 5.55 -0.74
C PRO A 6 8.35 4.13 -1.30
N SER A 7 8.99 3.96 -2.46
CA SER A 7 9.32 2.64 -2.99
C SER A 7 10.81 2.31 -2.85
N GLY A 8 11.11 1.06 -2.50
CA GLY A 8 12.48 0.56 -2.39
C GLY A 8 13.13 0.27 -3.75
N ALA A 9 14.46 0.41 -3.82
CA ALA A 9 15.28 -0.10 -4.92
C ALA A 9 16.10 -1.35 -4.51
N SER A 10 15.99 -1.75 -3.23
CA SER A 10 16.69 -2.89 -2.65
C SER A 10 16.26 -4.20 -3.32
N THR A 11 17.21 -5.12 -3.48
CA THR A 11 16.97 -6.47 -3.99
C THR A 11 16.82 -7.51 -2.86
N GLY A 12 16.68 -7.05 -1.61
CA GLY A 12 16.51 -7.89 -0.44
C GLY A 12 15.28 -8.79 -0.55
N THR A 13 15.49 -10.10 -0.62
CA THR A 13 14.39 -11.09 -0.78
C THR A 13 13.53 -11.29 0.47
N ARG A 14 13.90 -10.65 1.58
CA ARG A 14 13.19 -10.72 2.87
C ARG A 14 12.40 -9.44 3.18
N GLU A 15 12.32 -8.51 2.24
CA GLU A 15 11.51 -7.29 2.39
C GLU A 15 10.04 -7.57 2.07
N ALA A 16 9.15 -6.72 2.58
CA ALA A 16 7.74 -6.75 2.21
C ALA A 16 7.60 -6.38 0.73
N LEU A 17 6.78 -7.14 -0.01
CA LEU A 17 6.59 -6.92 -1.44
C LEU A 17 5.59 -5.80 -1.71
N GLU A 18 5.99 -4.87 -2.57
CA GLU A 18 5.13 -3.80 -3.06
C GLU A 18 4.15 -4.30 -4.13
N LYS A 19 2.86 -4.00 -3.97
CA LYS A 19 1.83 -4.42 -4.93
C LYS A 19 1.79 -3.49 -6.14
N ARG A 20 2.21 -3.99 -7.30
CA ARG A 20 2.23 -3.29 -8.60
C ARG A 20 1.13 -3.81 -9.53
N ASP A 21 0.73 -2.98 -10.49
CA ASP A 21 -0.32 -3.29 -11.47
C ASP A 21 0.16 -4.31 -12.51
N CYS A 22 1.46 -4.34 -12.81
CA CYS A 22 2.07 -5.17 -13.87
C CYS A 22 1.42 -4.98 -15.26
N ASP A 23 0.82 -3.80 -15.49
CA ASP A 23 0.29 -3.38 -16.78
C ASP A 23 1.32 -2.53 -17.53
N ASP A 24 2.00 -3.11 -18.51
CA ASP A 24 3.05 -2.45 -19.29
C ASP A 24 2.55 -1.21 -20.05
N ARG A 25 1.24 -1.11 -20.31
CA ARG A 25 0.66 0.07 -20.97
C ARG A 25 0.63 1.29 -20.05
N ARG A 26 0.81 1.11 -18.73
CA ARG A 26 0.73 2.17 -17.73
C ARG A 26 1.99 2.19 -16.85
N TYR A 27 2.76 3.26 -17.00
CA TYR A 27 4.00 3.47 -16.24
C TYR A 27 4.98 2.28 -16.35
N ASN A 28 5.01 1.58 -17.48
CA ASN A 28 5.84 0.39 -17.72
C ASN A 28 5.66 -0.68 -16.61
N GLY A 29 4.41 -1.00 -16.27
CA GLY A 29 4.08 -2.01 -15.26
C GLY A 29 4.14 -1.51 -13.81
N LYS A 30 4.66 -0.29 -13.56
CA LYS A 30 4.90 0.24 -12.21
C LYS A 30 3.69 0.93 -11.57
N GLY A 31 2.53 0.92 -12.24
CA GLY A 31 1.27 1.40 -11.67
C GLY A 31 0.92 0.72 -10.33
N VAL A 32 0.05 1.36 -9.54
CA VAL A 32 -0.32 0.91 -8.18
C VAL A 32 -1.84 0.95 -7.92
N LEU A 33 -2.67 0.99 -8.96
CA LEU A 33 -4.13 1.02 -8.78
C LEU A 33 -4.67 -0.19 -8.03
N GLN A 34 -4.03 -1.36 -8.16
CA GLN A 34 -4.40 -2.53 -7.37
C GLN A 34 -4.18 -2.30 -5.87
N ALA A 35 -3.09 -1.65 -5.47
CA ALA A 35 -2.84 -1.31 -4.06
C ALA A 35 -3.86 -0.28 -3.56
N VAL A 36 -4.16 0.74 -4.36
CA VAL A 36 -5.21 1.73 -4.05
C VAL A 36 -6.57 1.06 -3.86
N ARG A 37 -6.92 0.11 -4.73
CA ARG A 37 -8.16 -0.67 -4.62
C ARG A 37 -8.20 -1.46 -3.32
N CYS A 38 -7.11 -2.15 -2.94
CA CYS A 38 -7.04 -2.87 -1.67
C CYS A 38 -7.25 -1.94 -0.47
N VAL A 39 -6.72 -0.72 -0.49
CA VAL A 39 -6.96 0.26 0.58
C VAL A 39 -8.44 0.63 0.65
N ASN A 40 -9.04 1.02 -0.48
CA ASN A 40 -10.41 1.52 -0.50
C ASN A 40 -11.47 0.43 -0.24
N GLU A 41 -11.27 -0.77 -0.78
CA GLU A 41 -12.29 -1.83 -0.78
C GLU A 41 -12.09 -2.86 0.34
N CYS A 42 -10.89 -2.99 0.90
CA CYS A 42 -10.60 -3.99 1.94
C CYS A 42 -10.19 -3.36 3.26
N ILE A 43 -9.21 -2.46 3.26
CA ILE A 43 -8.64 -1.90 4.50
C ILE A 43 -9.56 -0.85 5.12
N ALA A 44 -10.04 0.11 4.31
CA ALA A 44 -10.92 1.18 4.78
C ALA A 44 -12.16 0.64 5.52
N PRO A 45 -12.97 -0.28 4.96
CA PRO A 45 -14.12 -0.82 5.69
C PRO A 45 -13.74 -1.63 6.93
N ALA A 46 -12.55 -2.25 6.97
CA ALA A 46 -12.09 -3.00 8.14
C ALA A 46 -11.59 -2.10 9.30
N LEU A 47 -11.24 -0.85 8.99
CA LEU A 47 -10.74 0.14 9.96
C LEU A 47 -11.76 1.24 10.28
N GLU A 48 -12.84 1.38 9.51
CA GLU A 48 -13.88 2.37 9.76
C GLU A 48 -14.48 2.19 11.17
N GLY A 49 -14.63 3.30 11.89
CA GLY A 49 -15.07 3.30 13.28
C GLY A 49 -14.00 2.96 14.33
N ARG A 50 -12.78 2.57 13.93
CA ARG A 50 -11.67 2.39 14.88
C ARG A 50 -11.11 3.72 15.39
N VAL A 51 -10.59 3.71 16.62
CA VAL A 51 -9.96 4.88 17.24
C VAL A 51 -8.59 5.11 16.62
N VAL A 52 -8.36 6.32 16.10
CA VAL A 52 -7.10 6.71 15.43
C VAL A 52 -5.87 6.68 16.35
N PHE A 53 -6.06 6.73 17.66
CA PHE A 53 -4.98 6.70 18.66
C PHE A 53 -4.59 5.28 19.11
N ASP A 54 -5.26 4.24 18.60
CA ASP A 54 -5.00 2.84 18.94
C ASP A 54 -3.86 2.25 18.09
N GLN A 55 -2.73 2.95 18.06
CA GLN A 55 -1.49 2.45 17.49
C GLN A 55 -0.66 1.86 18.63
N LEU A 56 -0.20 0.60 18.47
CA LEU A 56 0.69 -0.01 19.45
C LEU A 56 1.93 0.87 19.64
N VAL A 57 2.16 1.26 20.90
CA VAL A 57 3.39 1.94 21.31
C VAL A 57 4.38 0.85 21.70
N MET A 58 5.59 0.93 21.16
CA MET A 58 6.69 0.00 21.44
C MET A 58 7.28 0.22 22.83
#